data_AF-A0A963ATS4-F1
#
_entry.id   AF-A0A963ATS4-F1
#
_cell.length_a   1.000
_cell.length_b   1.000
_cell.length_c   1.000
_cell.angle_alpha   90.00
_cell.angle_beta   90.00
_cell.angle_gamma   90.00
#
_symmetry.space_group_name_H-M   'P 1'
#
loop_
_entity.id
_entity.type
_entity.pdbx_description
1 polymer ?
#
loop_
_entity_poly.entity_id
_entity_poly.type
_entity_poly.pdbx_seq_one_letter_code
_entity_poly.pdbx_strand_id
1 'polypeptide(L)'
;MQTIRGNLTRLKKSIEEKLPDDDDVFGYPGINKGMLIAVVDDAYQLSYQLAELEPKFEITLLKRKMSHLIDDCKEYLSKDVNYWGKEKKFDKFLSDLTKVREEIRITYLVVVDKGLRTESDAQRILSEYKSLSETYESYYEQLTEVQKKLDEINETHRKILEQGEESDEILGEINEAKSKISNIQTSSESSFQFTSKYESEAKERRQSIVELESQLRSIDNQAEDLNEKAEKNRVQFQALKTQLEEQMEINNQQQAEIQNTLENANRMGMAGSFKMRKEELNKPIMVWGVVFVVAVIIIFAIGYHFVGPYVAGVKAVNYFEVGIKVLMVSPFVWLAWMSVKQFGYLSRIREDYAYKYASAMAFEGYKKHAVEIDEDLLKQLLQVSIDNLSLNPIRLFNSKDNHATPANELLKDLIEAVKPKKSKPDVAAGEE
;
A
#
# COMPACT_ATOMS: atom_id res chain seq x y z
N MET A 1 -55.68 57.93 -113.32
CA MET A 1 -56.29 56.63 -113.06
C MET A 1 -57.33 56.72 -111.95
N GLN A 2 -57.15 57.60 -110.95
CA GLN A 2 -58.11 57.81 -109.85
C GLN A 2 -59.54 58.14 -110.33
N THR A 3 -59.70 58.99 -111.35
CA THR A 3 -61.02 59.30 -111.92
C THR A 3 -61.68 58.09 -112.58
N ILE A 4 -60.92 57.28 -113.32
CA ILE A 4 -61.43 56.03 -113.93
C ILE A 4 -61.87 55.07 -112.83
N ARG A 5 -61.05 54.88 -111.79
CA ARG A 5 -61.38 54.03 -110.64
C ARG A 5 -62.68 54.45 -109.97
N GLY A 6 -62.82 55.74 -109.65
CA GLY A 6 -64.06 56.27 -109.06
C GLY A 6 -65.27 56.03 -109.97
N ASN A 7 -65.09 56.11 -111.28
CA ASN A 7 -66.13 55.82 -112.27
C ASN A 7 -66.47 54.32 -112.35
N LEU A 8 -65.48 53.43 -112.29
CA LEU A 8 -65.67 51.97 -112.24
C LEU A 8 -66.39 51.53 -110.97
N THR A 9 -66.03 52.08 -109.80
CA THR A 9 -66.72 51.79 -108.54
C THR A 9 -68.20 52.20 -108.59
N ARG A 10 -68.49 53.37 -109.16
CA ARG A 10 -69.88 53.82 -109.37
C ARG A 10 -70.61 52.95 -110.38
N LEU A 11 -69.91 52.50 -111.43
CA LEU A 11 -70.48 51.62 -112.44
C LEU A 11 -70.85 50.26 -111.82
N LYS A 12 -69.95 49.65 -111.05
CA LYS A 12 -70.22 48.42 -110.28
C LYS A 12 -71.44 48.57 -109.39
N LYS A 13 -71.51 49.63 -108.57
CA LYS A 13 -72.66 49.89 -107.71
C LYS A 13 -73.97 50.05 -108.50
N SER A 14 -73.91 50.69 -109.67
CA SER A 14 -75.08 50.85 -110.54
C SER A 14 -75.55 49.53 -111.15
N ILE A 15 -74.62 48.63 -111.47
CA ILE A 15 -74.91 47.25 -111.92
C ILE A 15 -75.57 46.47 -110.77
N GLU A 16 -75.04 46.59 -109.55
CA GLU A 16 -75.57 45.97 -108.33
C GLU A 16 -77.00 46.41 -107.99
N GLU A 17 -77.33 47.70 -108.17
CA GLU A 17 -78.64 48.23 -107.78
C GLU A 17 -79.72 48.08 -108.85
N LYS A 18 -79.35 48.08 -110.15
CA LYS A 18 -80.31 48.32 -111.24
C LYS A 18 -80.48 47.17 -112.23
N LEU A 19 -79.63 46.15 -112.17
CA LEU A 19 -79.82 44.92 -112.93
C LEU A 19 -80.52 43.85 -112.07
N PRO A 20 -81.42 43.05 -112.66
CA PRO A 20 -82.11 41.99 -111.95
C PRO A 20 -81.13 40.91 -111.47
N ASP A 21 -81.48 40.24 -110.38
CA ASP A 21 -80.75 39.11 -109.80
C ASP A 21 -81.17 37.77 -110.45
N ASP A 22 -81.30 37.76 -111.78
CA ASP A 22 -81.61 36.56 -112.55
C ASP A 22 -80.32 35.86 -113.03
N ASP A 23 -80.39 34.53 -113.18
CA ASP A 23 -79.29 33.72 -113.75
C ASP A 23 -78.96 34.15 -115.20
N ASP A 24 -79.98 34.61 -115.95
CA ASP A 24 -79.87 35.18 -117.29
C ASP A 24 -80.51 36.58 -117.30
N VAL A 25 -79.70 37.63 -117.12
CA VAL A 25 -80.18 39.01 -117.05
C VAL A 25 -80.87 39.40 -118.37
N PHE A 26 -82.15 39.80 -118.30
CA PHE A 26 -83.00 40.12 -119.45
C PHE A 26 -83.08 39.00 -120.51
N GLY A 27 -82.90 37.73 -120.10
CA GLY A 27 -82.97 36.58 -120.99
C GLY A 27 -81.70 36.31 -121.83
N TYR A 28 -80.56 36.90 -121.47
CA TYR A 28 -79.26 36.64 -122.11
C TYR A 28 -78.56 35.42 -121.49
N PRO A 29 -78.44 34.29 -122.22
CA PRO A 29 -77.93 33.04 -121.66
C PRO A 29 -76.49 33.14 -121.17
N GLY A 30 -76.25 32.75 -119.92
CA GLY A 30 -74.93 32.71 -119.29
C GLY A 30 -74.38 34.08 -118.88
N ILE A 31 -75.21 35.13 -118.91
CA ILE A 31 -74.84 36.47 -118.45
C ILE A 31 -75.62 36.79 -117.18
N ASN A 32 -74.99 36.51 -116.04
CA ASN A 32 -75.49 36.93 -114.74
C ASN A 32 -74.81 38.22 -114.26
N LYS A 33 -75.48 38.88 -113.32
CA LYS A 33 -75.01 40.11 -112.70
C LYS A 33 -73.65 39.98 -112.01
N GLY A 34 -73.35 38.82 -111.41
CA GLY A 34 -72.06 38.53 -110.78
C GLY A 34 -70.88 38.57 -111.74
N MET A 35 -71.05 38.05 -112.96
CA MET A 35 -70.02 38.09 -114.01
C MET A 35 -69.74 39.52 -114.48
N LEU A 36 -70.78 40.35 -114.60
CA LEU A 36 -70.63 41.76 -115.00
C LEU A 36 -69.89 42.56 -113.92
N ILE A 37 -70.16 42.29 -112.65
CA ILE A 37 -69.41 42.86 -111.52
C ILE A 37 -67.95 42.43 -111.56
N ALA A 38 -67.67 41.14 -111.79
CA ALA A 38 -66.32 40.61 -111.86
C ALA A 38 -65.50 41.27 -113.00
N VAL A 39 -66.12 41.54 -114.15
CA VAL A 39 -65.48 42.27 -115.27
C VAL A 39 -65.04 43.67 -114.84
N VAL A 40 -65.85 44.38 -114.05
CA VAL A 40 -65.50 45.70 -113.52
C VAL A 40 -64.40 45.62 -112.46
N ASP A 41 -64.46 44.62 -111.57
CA ASP A 41 -63.46 44.43 -110.52
C ASP A 41 -62.07 44.11 -111.11
N ASP A 42 -62.02 43.25 -112.15
CA ASP A 42 -60.79 42.90 -112.87
C ASP A 42 -60.15 44.15 -113.50
N ALA A 43 -60.98 44.97 -114.17
CA ALA A 43 -60.57 46.25 -114.74
C ALA A 43 -60.10 47.23 -113.66
N TYR A 44 -60.78 47.24 -112.50
CA TYR A 44 -60.44 48.09 -111.38
C TYR A 44 -59.07 47.72 -110.77
N GLN A 45 -58.76 46.43 -110.59
CA GLN A 45 -57.46 45.98 -110.06
C GLN A 45 -56.30 46.34 -110.98
N LEU A 46 -56.43 46.07 -112.28
CA LEU A 46 -55.39 46.41 -113.27
C LEU A 46 -55.15 47.92 -113.35
N SER A 47 -56.19 48.72 -113.12
CA SER A 47 -56.08 50.17 -113.09
C SER A 47 -55.25 50.72 -111.91
N TYR A 48 -55.05 49.94 -110.83
CA TYR A 48 -54.17 50.32 -109.72
C TYR A 48 -52.71 50.33 -110.13
N GLN A 49 -52.27 49.23 -110.75
CA GLN A 49 -50.88 49.06 -111.17
C GLN A 49 -50.51 50.05 -112.28
N LEU A 50 -51.48 50.46 -113.10
CA LEU A 50 -51.31 51.54 -114.09
C LEU A 50 -51.17 52.95 -113.48
N ALA A 51 -51.57 53.17 -112.22
CA ALA A 51 -51.54 54.51 -111.63
C ALA A 51 -50.12 55.00 -111.30
N GLU A 52 -49.23 54.09 -110.94
CA GLU A 52 -47.82 54.39 -110.64
C GLU A 52 -46.99 54.68 -111.90
N LEU A 53 -47.56 54.40 -113.08
CA LEU A 53 -46.88 54.49 -114.38
C LEU A 53 -47.36 55.69 -115.22
N GLU A 54 -48.19 56.57 -114.64
CA GLU A 54 -48.46 57.89 -115.21
C GLU A 54 -47.16 58.72 -115.27
N PRO A 55 -46.90 59.48 -116.35
CA PRO A 55 -47.82 59.91 -117.40
C PRO A 55 -47.59 59.25 -118.77
N LYS A 56 -47.34 57.93 -118.85
CA LYS A 56 -47.15 57.26 -120.16
C LYS A 56 -48.30 57.54 -121.13
N PHE A 57 -47.96 57.66 -122.42
CA PHE A 57 -48.89 58.07 -123.48
C PHE A 57 -50.09 57.13 -123.58
N GLU A 58 -49.84 55.83 -123.46
CA GLU A 58 -50.83 54.75 -123.51
C GLU A 58 -51.85 54.89 -122.37
N ILE A 59 -51.41 55.24 -121.16
CA ILE A 59 -52.28 55.47 -119.99
C ILE A 59 -53.13 56.74 -120.19
N THR A 60 -52.56 57.77 -120.83
CA THR A 60 -53.29 59.01 -121.12
C THR A 60 -54.39 58.78 -122.16
N LEU A 61 -54.12 57.99 -123.20
CA LEU A 61 -55.08 57.61 -124.24
C LEU A 61 -56.21 56.73 -123.66
N LEU A 62 -55.85 55.80 -122.78
CA LEU A 62 -56.80 54.98 -122.03
C LEU A 62 -57.81 55.83 -121.26
N LYS A 63 -57.35 56.84 -120.50
CA LYS A 63 -58.24 57.74 -119.73
C LYS A 63 -59.33 58.39 -120.59
N ARG A 64 -58.98 58.83 -121.80
CA ARG A 64 -59.94 59.48 -122.73
C ARG A 64 -60.97 58.49 -123.24
N LYS A 65 -60.55 57.31 -123.70
CA LYS A 65 -61.46 56.25 -124.17
C LYS A 65 -62.41 55.79 -123.05
N MET A 66 -61.89 55.64 -121.83
CA MET A 66 -62.68 55.15 -120.69
C MET A 66 -63.77 56.12 -120.25
N SER A 67 -63.59 57.43 -120.41
CA SER A 67 -64.63 58.39 -120.04
C SER A 67 -65.90 58.16 -120.85
N HIS A 68 -65.78 58.05 -122.18
CA HIS A 68 -66.93 57.82 -123.06
C HIS A 68 -67.59 56.46 -122.82
N LEU A 69 -66.81 55.38 -122.72
CA LEU A 69 -67.36 54.03 -122.52
C LEU A 69 -68.06 53.87 -121.17
N ILE A 70 -67.51 54.43 -120.10
CA ILE A 70 -68.13 54.33 -118.77
C ILE A 70 -69.39 55.19 -118.68
N ASP A 71 -69.42 56.34 -119.35
CA ASP A 71 -70.60 57.19 -119.37
C ASP A 71 -71.75 56.56 -120.18
N ASP A 72 -71.45 55.90 -121.32
CA ASP A 72 -72.42 55.10 -122.07
C ASP A 72 -73.01 53.95 -121.21
N CYS A 73 -72.16 53.24 -120.46
CA CYS A 73 -72.60 52.21 -119.54
C CYS A 73 -73.49 52.74 -118.41
N LYS A 74 -73.16 53.92 -117.85
CA LYS A 74 -73.98 54.57 -116.81
C LYS A 74 -75.31 55.07 -117.35
N GLU A 75 -75.33 55.63 -118.57
CA GLU A 75 -76.56 56.11 -119.19
C GLU A 75 -77.55 54.95 -119.39
N TYR A 76 -77.06 53.80 -119.85
CA TYR A 76 -77.87 52.59 -119.95
C TYR A 76 -78.48 52.19 -118.59
N LEU A 77 -77.65 52.12 -117.55
CA LEU A 77 -78.09 51.76 -116.21
C LEU A 77 -79.01 52.82 -115.58
N SER A 78 -78.96 54.08 -116.01
CA SER A 78 -79.81 55.14 -115.45
C SER A 78 -81.31 54.99 -115.72
N LYS A 79 -81.69 54.26 -116.79
CA LYS A 79 -83.07 54.09 -117.25
C LYS A 79 -83.80 53.02 -116.42
N ASP A 80 -85.08 53.22 -116.15
CA ASP A 80 -85.89 52.38 -115.25
C ASP A 80 -86.06 50.93 -115.78
N VAL A 81 -86.24 49.94 -114.90
CA VAL A 81 -86.30 48.51 -115.32
C VAL A 81 -87.49 48.22 -116.24
N ASN A 82 -88.62 48.90 -116.02
CA ASN A 82 -89.83 48.80 -116.86
C ASN A 82 -89.81 49.69 -118.12
N TYR A 83 -88.66 50.28 -118.49
CA TYR A 83 -88.54 51.11 -119.69
C TYR A 83 -88.69 50.28 -120.97
N TRP A 84 -89.74 50.56 -121.75
CA TRP A 84 -90.08 49.84 -122.98
C TRP A 84 -88.86 49.77 -123.94
N GLY A 85 -88.34 48.56 -124.16
CA GLY A 85 -87.19 48.29 -125.04
C GLY A 85 -85.79 48.31 -124.38
N LYS A 86 -85.69 48.31 -123.03
CA LYS A 86 -84.40 48.23 -122.29
C LYS A 86 -83.61 46.96 -122.57
N GLU A 87 -84.30 45.83 -122.72
CA GLU A 87 -83.71 44.53 -123.07
C GLU A 87 -82.99 44.59 -124.43
N LYS A 88 -83.61 45.20 -125.45
CA LYS A 88 -83.02 45.35 -126.80
C LYS A 88 -81.74 46.19 -126.84
N LYS A 89 -81.44 46.96 -125.78
CA LYS A 89 -80.24 47.79 -125.65
C LYS A 89 -79.18 47.18 -124.71
N PHE A 90 -79.46 46.03 -124.10
CA PHE A 90 -78.54 45.37 -123.16
C PHE A 90 -77.25 44.88 -123.85
N ASP A 91 -77.33 44.37 -125.07
CA ASP A 91 -76.14 44.00 -125.86
C ASP A 91 -75.13 45.13 -126.02
N LYS A 92 -75.62 46.36 -126.26
CA LYS A 92 -74.74 47.52 -126.38
C LYS A 92 -73.99 47.76 -125.07
N PHE A 93 -74.71 47.69 -123.94
CA PHE A 93 -74.12 47.81 -122.62
C PHE A 93 -73.05 46.74 -122.34
N LEU A 94 -73.30 45.48 -122.70
CA LEU A 94 -72.32 44.40 -122.55
C LEU A 94 -71.06 44.63 -123.38
N SER A 95 -71.21 45.09 -124.62
CA SER A 95 -70.07 45.45 -125.49
C SER A 95 -69.24 46.58 -124.89
N ASP A 96 -69.88 47.64 -124.41
CA ASP A 96 -69.20 48.80 -123.85
C ASP A 96 -68.51 48.43 -122.52
N LEU A 97 -69.13 47.60 -121.68
CA LEU A 97 -68.53 47.08 -120.45
C LEU A 97 -67.30 46.19 -120.72
N THR A 98 -67.35 45.35 -121.74
CA THR A 98 -66.24 44.47 -122.10
C THR A 98 -65.05 45.27 -122.62
N LYS A 99 -65.30 46.28 -123.46
CA LYS A 99 -64.26 47.19 -123.98
C LYS A 99 -63.54 47.94 -122.86
N VAL A 100 -64.26 48.31 -121.79
CA VAL A 100 -63.65 48.92 -120.60
C VAL A 100 -62.56 48.01 -120.00
N ARG A 101 -62.83 46.70 -119.85
CA ARG A 101 -61.85 45.74 -119.33
C ARG A 101 -60.68 45.52 -120.28
N GLU A 102 -60.94 45.36 -121.57
CA GLU A 102 -59.91 45.03 -122.57
C GLU A 102 -58.89 46.16 -122.73
N GLU A 103 -59.34 47.40 -122.88
CA GLU A 103 -58.45 48.55 -123.05
C GLU A 103 -57.56 48.76 -121.81
N ILE A 104 -58.09 48.54 -120.60
CA ILE A 104 -57.29 48.59 -119.37
C ILE A 104 -56.24 47.46 -119.34
N ARG A 105 -56.61 46.24 -119.72
CA ARG A 105 -55.72 45.08 -119.69
C ARG A 105 -54.59 45.14 -120.72
N ILE A 106 -54.89 45.56 -121.94
CA ILE A 106 -53.88 45.72 -123.00
C ILE A 106 -52.86 46.79 -122.59
N THR A 107 -53.34 47.92 -122.06
CA THR A 107 -52.47 48.99 -121.57
C THR A 107 -51.54 48.49 -120.45
N TYR A 108 -52.05 47.66 -119.54
CA TYR A 108 -51.25 47.04 -118.47
C TYR A 108 -50.09 46.19 -119.01
N LEU A 109 -50.37 45.31 -119.98
CA LEU A 109 -49.37 44.40 -120.55
C LEU A 109 -48.26 45.14 -121.32
N VAL A 110 -48.59 46.24 -121.98
CA VAL A 110 -47.61 47.03 -122.76
C VAL A 110 -46.72 47.87 -121.86
N VAL A 111 -47.24 48.35 -120.73
CA VAL A 111 -46.60 49.39 -119.93
C VAL A 111 -45.75 48.85 -118.78
N VAL A 112 -46.00 47.61 -118.33
CA VAL A 112 -45.27 46.96 -117.23
C VAL A 112 -44.08 46.15 -117.77
N ASP A 113 -42.88 46.70 -117.58
CA ASP A 113 -41.56 46.24 -118.11
C ASP A 113 -41.12 44.81 -117.71
N LYS A 114 -41.88 44.12 -116.85
CA LYS A 114 -41.57 42.76 -116.35
C LYS A 114 -42.54 41.68 -116.83
N GLY A 115 -43.42 41.98 -117.80
CA GLY A 115 -44.35 40.99 -118.36
C GLY A 115 -43.67 39.87 -119.16
N LEU A 116 -42.44 40.10 -119.66
CA LEU A 116 -41.65 39.16 -120.48
C LEU A 116 -40.18 39.18 -119.99
N ARG A 117 -39.58 38.03 -119.62
CA ARG A 117 -38.19 37.92 -119.10
C ARG A 117 -37.18 37.51 -120.18
N THR A 118 -35.93 37.95 -120.07
CA THR A 118 -34.78 37.66 -120.96
C THR A 118 -33.92 36.47 -120.49
N GLU A 119 -33.38 35.66 -121.42
CA GLU A 119 -32.61 34.42 -121.14
C GLU A 119 -31.25 34.68 -120.45
N SER A 120 -30.66 35.87 -120.65
CA SER A 120 -29.43 36.32 -119.99
C SER A 120 -29.58 36.44 -118.46
N ASP A 121 -30.73 36.89 -117.97
CA ASP A 121 -30.96 37.06 -116.53
C ASP A 121 -31.09 35.71 -115.80
N ALA A 122 -31.57 34.68 -116.51
CA ALA A 122 -31.70 33.33 -115.96
C ALA A 122 -30.33 32.69 -115.70
N GLN A 123 -29.37 32.86 -116.61
CA GLN A 123 -28.01 32.31 -116.45
C GLN A 123 -27.25 32.97 -115.29
N ARG A 124 -27.38 34.29 -115.12
CA ARG A 124 -26.74 35.00 -113.99
C ARG A 124 -27.21 34.44 -112.65
N ILE A 125 -28.52 34.31 -112.47
CA ILE A 125 -29.12 33.75 -111.24
C ILE A 125 -28.61 32.33 -110.96
N LEU A 126 -28.45 31.51 -111.99
CA LEU A 126 -27.98 30.14 -111.84
C LEU A 126 -26.51 30.07 -111.39
N SER A 127 -25.68 30.99 -111.89
CA SER A 127 -24.28 31.12 -111.45
C SER A 127 -24.15 31.63 -110.00
N GLU A 128 -24.96 32.60 -109.61
CA GLU A 128 -25.01 33.13 -108.25
C GLU A 128 -25.49 32.05 -107.27
N TYR A 129 -26.56 31.32 -107.62
CA TYR A 129 -27.05 30.19 -106.83
C TYR A 129 -25.98 29.12 -106.62
N LYS A 130 -25.23 28.77 -107.66
CA LYS A 130 -24.15 27.79 -107.56
C LYS A 130 -23.05 28.24 -106.60
N SER A 131 -22.59 29.50 -106.74
CA SER A 131 -21.58 30.07 -105.84
C SER A 131 -22.05 30.13 -104.37
N LEU A 132 -23.34 30.44 -104.16
CA LEU A 132 -23.96 30.48 -102.84
C LEU A 132 -24.10 29.08 -102.22
N SER A 133 -24.44 28.08 -103.04
CA SER A 133 -24.50 26.67 -102.61
C SER A 133 -23.12 26.18 -102.15
N GLU A 134 -22.07 26.47 -102.92
CA GLU A 134 -20.69 26.09 -102.57
C GLU A 134 -20.22 26.76 -101.28
N THR A 135 -20.59 28.03 -101.06
CA THR A 135 -20.28 28.72 -99.79
C THR A 135 -21.09 28.17 -98.61
N TYR A 136 -22.35 27.81 -98.81
CA TYR A 136 -23.18 27.18 -97.78
C TYR A 136 -22.60 25.83 -97.33
N GLU A 137 -22.18 24.98 -98.28
CA GLU A 137 -21.56 23.68 -97.98
C GLU A 137 -20.30 23.85 -97.11
N SER A 138 -19.44 24.82 -97.46
CA SER A 138 -18.22 25.10 -96.69
C SER A 138 -18.52 25.61 -95.27
N TYR A 139 -19.51 26.48 -95.11
CA TYR A 139 -19.94 26.93 -93.78
C TYR A 139 -20.54 25.78 -92.96
N TYR A 140 -21.29 24.90 -93.60
CA TYR A 140 -21.88 23.74 -92.94
C TYR A 140 -20.81 22.77 -92.41
N GLU A 141 -19.76 22.48 -93.19
CA GLU A 141 -18.62 21.68 -92.74
C GLU A 141 -17.91 22.33 -91.54
N GLN A 142 -17.62 23.63 -91.60
CA GLN A 142 -16.98 24.35 -90.50
C GLN A 142 -17.83 24.31 -89.21
N LEU A 143 -19.14 24.50 -89.33
CA LEU A 143 -20.06 24.48 -88.20
C LEU A 143 -20.11 23.08 -87.56
N THR A 144 -20.09 22.04 -88.37
CA THR A 144 -20.01 20.64 -87.91
C THR A 144 -18.70 20.37 -87.16
N GLU A 145 -17.57 20.89 -87.65
CA GLU A 145 -16.29 20.74 -86.97
C GLU A 145 -16.22 21.51 -85.65
N VAL A 146 -16.79 22.72 -85.59
CA VAL A 146 -16.91 23.49 -84.35
C VAL A 146 -17.77 22.74 -83.32
N GLN A 147 -18.88 22.14 -83.75
CA GLN A 147 -19.74 21.34 -82.87
C GLN A 147 -18.97 20.16 -82.26
N LYS A 148 -18.20 19.44 -83.08
CA LYS A 148 -17.38 18.32 -82.62
C LYS A 148 -16.33 18.77 -81.59
N LYS A 149 -15.64 19.89 -81.83
CA LYS A 149 -14.67 20.44 -80.87
C LYS A 149 -15.33 20.90 -79.58
N LEU A 150 -16.55 21.45 -79.64
CA LEU A 150 -17.31 21.84 -78.46
C LEU A 150 -17.66 20.63 -77.60
N ASP A 151 -18.06 19.51 -78.21
CA ASP A 151 -18.34 18.26 -77.50
C ASP A 151 -17.07 17.70 -76.82
N GLU A 152 -15.93 17.71 -77.52
CA GLU A 152 -14.63 17.32 -76.96
C GLU A 152 -14.22 18.21 -75.75
N ILE A 153 -14.47 19.52 -75.82
CA ILE A 153 -14.22 20.48 -74.73
C ILE A 153 -15.15 20.20 -73.54
N ASN A 154 -16.43 19.96 -73.77
CA ASN A 154 -17.38 19.68 -72.70
C ASN A 154 -17.03 18.38 -71.98
N GLU A 155 -16.59 17.36 -72.72
CA GLU A 155 -16.19 16.09 -72.11
C GLU A 155 -14.89 16.21 -71.30
N THR A 156 -13.92 17.00 -71.78
CA THR A 156 -12.72 17.30 -71.00
C THR A 156 -13.04 18.15 -69.76
N HIS A 157 -13.95 19.13 -69.87
CA HIS A 157 -14.40 19.92 -68.72
C HIS A 157 -15.06 19.05 -67.64
N ARG A 158 -15.93 18.11 -68.03
CA ARG A 158 -16.54 17.14 -67.09
C ARG A 158 -15.47 16.33 -66.35
N LYS A 159 -14.46 15.82 -67.07
CA LYS A 159 -13.36 15.06 -66.45
C LYS A 159 -12.55 15.90 -65.46
N ILE A 160 -12.34 17.18 -65.75
CA ILE A 160 -11.64 18.10 -64.83
C ILE A 160 -12.47 18.34 -63.56
N LEU A 161 -13.79 18.48 -63.68
CA LEU A 161 -14.66 18.63 -62.51
C LEU A 161 -14.65 17.38 -61.62
N GLU A 162 -14.75 16.19 -62.21
CA GLU A 162 -14.64 14.91 -61.48
C GLU A 162 -13.30 14.78 -60.75
N GLN A 163 -12.19 15.12 -61.41
CA GLN A 163 -10.87 15.15 -60.76
C GLN A 163 -10.76 16.22 -59.67
N GLY A 164 -11.46 17.35 -59.81
CA GLY A 164 -11.53 18.38 -58.79
C GLY A 164 -12.21 17.89 -57.51
N GLU A 165 -13.35 17.20 -57.66
CA GLU A 165 -14.06 16.58 -56.52
C GLU A 165 -13.20 15.51 -55.83
N GLU A 166 -12.54 14.63 -56.59
CA GLU A 166 -11.59 13.66 -56.03
C GLU A 166 -10.43 14.35 -55.28
N SER A 167 -9.92 15.47 -55.80
CA SER A 167 -8.83 16.22 -55.17
C SER A 167 -9.26 16.87 -53.85
N ASP A 168 -10.49 17.39 -53.78
CA ASP A 168 -11.07 17.95 -52.57
C ASP A 168 -11.30 16.87 -51.49
N GLU A 169 -11.73 15.67 -51.88
CA GLU A 169 -11.85 14.52 -50.98
C GLU A 169 -10.49 14.12 -50.39
N ILE A 170 -9.46 13.99 -51.24
CA ILE A 170 -8.08 13.70 -50.81
C ILE A 170 -7.55 14.80 -49.86
N LEU A 171 -7.83 16.06 -50.12
CA LEU A 171 -7.46 17.16 -49.23
C LEU A 171 -8.14 17.05 -47.86
N GLY A 172 -9.39 16.60 -47.82
CA GLY A 172 -10.11 16.26 -46.60
C GLY A 172 -9.38 15.18 -45.80
N GLU A 173 -9.04 14.07 -46.44
CA GLU A 173 -8.32 12.95 -45.81
C GLU A 173 -6.93 13.38 -45.29
N ILE A 174 -6.18 14.17 -46.06
CA ILE A 174 -4.86 14.69 -45.66
C ILE A 174 -4.97 15.56 -44.40
N ASN A 175 -5.99 16.42 -44.32
CA ASN A 175 -6.19 17.26 -43.14
C ASN A 175 -6.57 16.45 -41.90
N GLU A 176 -7.39 15.41 -42.06
CA GLU A 176 -7.71 14.49 -40.96
C GLU A 176 -6.48 13.71 -40.51
N ALA A 177 -5.68 13.20 -41.45
CA ALA A 177 -4.41 12.52 -41.16
C ALA A 177 -3.44 13.45 -40.42
N LYS A 178 -3.32 14.71 -40.83
CA LYS A 178 -2.50 15.72 -40.16
C LYS A 178 -2.94 15.94 -38.72
N SER A 179 -4.26 16.02 -38.47
CA SER A 179 -4.79 16.13 -37.10
C SER A 179 -4.46 14.91 -36.25
N LYS A 180 -4.61 13.69 -36.81
CA LYS A 180 -4.26 12.44 -36.12
C LYS A 180 -2.76 12.37 -35.79
N ILE A 181 -1.89 12.76 -36.72
CA ILE A 181 -0.44 12.81 -36.53
C ILE A 181 -0.08 13.79 -35.40
N SER A 182 -0.68 14.98 -35.37
CA SER A 182 -0.42 15.97 -34.32
C SER A 182 -0.82 15.46 -32.92
N ASN A 183 -1.94 14.74 -32.82
CA ASN A 183 -2.37 14.10 -31.57
C ASN A 183 -1.40 12.99 -31.14
N ILE A 184 -0.97 12.14 -32.07
CA ILE A 184 0.03 11.09 -31.80
C ILE A 184 1.34 11.70 -31.34
N GLN A 185 1.81 12.78 -31.97
CA GLN A 185 3.04 13.47 -31.58
C GLN A 185 2.96 14.01 -30.15
N THR A 186 1.84 14.65 -29.79
CA THR A 186 1.61 15.16 -28.43
C THR A 186 1.54 14.05 -27.39
N SER A 187 0.86 12.95 -27.71
CA SER A 187 0.80 11.77 -26.85
C SER A 187 2.17 11.11 -26.69
N SER A 188 2.94 11.01 -27.77
CA SER A 188 4.29 10.42 -27.79
C SER A 188 5.26 11.24 -26.93
N GLU A 189 5.22 12.57 -27.05
CA GLU A 189 6.03 13.49 -26.21
C GLU A 189 5.67 13.33 -24.73
N SER A 190 4.37 13.25 -24.41
CA SER A 190 3.91 13.03 -23.03
C SER A 190 4.38 11.68 -22.49
N SER A 191 4.25 10.60 -23.27
CA SER A 191 4.75 9.26 -22.91
C SER A 191 6.26 9.24 -22.70
N PHE A 192 7.03 9.97 -23.51
CA PHE A 192 8.47 10.12 -23.34
C PHE A 192 8.82 10.82 -22.02
N GLN A 193 8.15 11.92 -21.69
CA GLN A 193 8.34 12.63 -20.42
C GLN A 193 8.03 11.74 -19.21
N PHE A 194 6.93 10.97 -19.25
CA PHE A 194 6.62 10.02 -18.19
C PHE A 194 7.69 8.93 -18.05
N THR A 195 8.16 8.38 -19.18
CA THR A 195 9.19 7.35 -19.19
C THR A 195 10.50 7.86 -18.59
N SER A 196 10.93 9.06 -18.99
CA SER A 196 12.13 9.70 -18.45
C SER A 196 12.02 9.98 -16.95
N LYS A 197 10.85 10.43 -16.47
CA LYS A 197 10.57 10.62 -15.04
C LYS A 197 10.71 9.29 -14.27
N TYR A 198 10.06 8.23 -14.74
CA TYR A 198 10.14 6.92 -14.08
C TYR A 198 11.54 6.31 -14.13
N GLU A 199 12.31 6.55 -15.20
CA GLU A 199 13.71 6.14 -15.28
C GLU A 199 14.56 6.82 -14.18
N SER A 200 14.37 8.12 -13.95
CA SER A 200 15.03 8.86 -12.88
C SER A 200 14.63 8.33 -11.49
N GLU A 201 13.34 8.15 -11.23
CA GLU A 201 12.85 7.59 -9.96
C GLU A 201 13.37 6.16 -9.71
N ALA A 202 13.43 5.33 -10.76
CA ALA A 202 13.98 3.98 -10.67
C ALA A 202 15.48 4.00 -10.32
N LYS A 203 16.23 4.96 -10.88
CA LYS A 203 17.65 5.14 -10.56
C LYS A 203 17.86 5.56 -9.09
N GLU A 204 17.09 6.52 -8.60
CA GLU A 204 17.14 6.96 -7.20
C GLU A 204 16.76 5.84 -6.23
N ARG A 205 15.70 5.09 -6.52
CA ARG A 205 15.29 3.93 -5.73
C ARG A 205 16.37 2.86 -5.71
N ARG A 206 17.01 2.59 -6.85
CA ARG A 206 18.11 1.62 -6.93
C ARG A 206 19.29 2.04 -6.06
N GLN A 207 19.64 3.32 -6.04
CA GLN A 207 20.70 3.85 -5.20
C GLN A 207 20.36 3.74 -3.71
N SER A 208 19.10 4.03 -3.34
CA SER A 208 18.59 3.84 -1.98
C SER A 208 18.65 2.37 -1.53
N ILE A 209 18.34 1.42 -2.42
CA ILE A 209 18.45 -0.02 -2.14
C ILE A 209 19.90 -0.41 -1.85
N VAL A 210 20.86 0.07 -2.65
CA VAL A 210 22.30 -0.21 -2.43
C VAL A 210 22.78 0.32 -1.08
N GLU A 211 22.34 1.52 -0.68
CA GLU A 211 22.64 2.07 0.65
C GLU A 211 22.04 1.24 1.78
N LEU A 212 20.77 0.83 1.64
CA LEU A 212 20.09 -0.04 2.60
C LEU A 212 20.79 -1.40 2.72
N GLU A 213 21.20 -2.02 1.61
CA GLU A 213 21.97 -3.28 1.62
C GLU A 213 23.29 -3.12 2.38
N SER A 214 24.00 -2.00 2.20
CA SER A 214 25.23 -1.72 2.93
C SER A 214 24.98 -1.57 4.44
N GLN A 215 23.91 -0.88 4.83
CA GLN A 215 23.53 -0.75 6.24
C GLN A 215 23.17 -2.10 6.84
N LEU A 216 22.44 -2.94 6.10
CA LEU A 216 22.01 -4.26 6.53
C LEU A 216 23.21 -5.18 6.76
N ARG A 217 24.21 -5.16 5.88
CA ARG A 217 25.49 -5.86 6.09
C ARG A 217 26.24 -5.38 7.33
N SER A 218 26.22 -4.08 7.61
CA SER A 218 26.86 -3.54 8.81
C SER A 218 26.15 -4.01 10.08
N ILE A 219 24.81 -4.07 10.08
CA ILE A 219 24.01 -4.57 11.20
C ILE A 219 24.27 -6.06 11.41
N ASP A 220 24.34 -6.84 10.33
CA ASP A 220 24.60 -8.28 10.39
C ASP A 220 25.96 -8.58 11.04
N ASN A 221 27.02 -7.87 10.61
CA ASN A 221 28.35 -7.98 11.23
C ASN A 221 28.34 -7.57 12.72
N GLN A 222 27.57 -6.55 13.09
CA GLN A 222 27.44 -6.14 14.51
C GLN A 222 26.69 -7.19 15.33
N ALA A 223 25.66 -7.82 14.75
CA ALA A 223 24.91 -8.89 15.39
C ALA A 223 25.81 -10.12 15.62
N GLU A 224 26.66 -10.46 14.66
CA GLU A 224 27.62 -11.56 14.78
C GLU A 224 28.65 -11.30 15.90
N ASP A 225 29.27 -10.11 15.93
CA ASP A 225 30.21 -9.70 17.00
C ASP A 225 29.54 -9.68 18.39
N LEU A 226 28.30 -9.18 18.49
CA LEU A 226 27.54 -9.21 19.73
C LEU A 226 27.23 -10.64 20.19
N ASN A 227 26.90 -11.54 19.27
CA ASN A 227 26.63 -12.93 19.58
C ASN A 227 27.89 -13.66 20.06
N GLU A 228 29.03 -13.42 19.42
CA GLU A 228 30.32 -13.96 19.86
C GLU A 228 30.68 -13.48 21.28
N LYS A 229 30.49 -12.19 21.56
CA LYS A 229 30.68 -11.61 22.91
C LYS A 229 29.71 -12.20 23.93
N ALA A 230 28.45 -12.38 23.57
CA ALA A 230 27.43 -12.98 24.44
C ALA A 230 27.80 -14.42 24.80
N GLU A 231 28.24 -15.22 23.83
CA GLU A 231 28.64 -16.61 24.06
C GLU A 231 29.90 -16.69 24.93
N LYS A 232 30.90 -15.83 24.68
CA LYS A 232 32.09 -15.73 25.54
C LYS A 232 31.72 -15.37 26.98
N ASN A 233 30.84 -14.40 27.17
CA ASN A 233 30.35 -14.03 28.50
C ASN A 233 29.60 -15.18 29.16
N ARG A 234 28.75 -15.91 28.41
CA ARG A 234 28.02 -17.08 28.91
C ARG A 234 28.96 -18.15 29.46
N VAL A 235 30.02 -18.47 28.71
CA VAL A 235 31.05 -19.44 29.13
C VAL A 235 31.78 -18.94 30.39
N GLN A 236 32.16 -17.67 30.45
CA GLN A 236 32.80 -17.09 31.62
C GLN A 236 31.90 -17.11 32.86
N PHE A 237 30.61 -16.77 32.71
CA PHE A 237 29.64 -16.84 33.80
C PHE A 237 29.44 -18.26 34.32
N GLN A 238 29.41 -19.27 33.43
CA GLN A 238 29.33 -20.66 33.85
C GLN A 238 30.57 -21.09 34.63
N ALA A 239 31.77 -20.73 34.16
CA ALA A 239 33.01 -21.03 34.88
C ALA A 239 33.05 -20.36 36.27
N LEU A 240 32.66 -19.08 36.35
CA LEU A 240 32.60 -18.34 37.61
C LEU A 240 31.58 -18.95 38.58
N LYS A 241 30.41 -19.38 38.07
CA LYS A 241 29.38 -20.04 38.86
C LYS A 241 29.91 -21.34 39.47
N THR A 242 30.55 -22.20 38.67
CA THR A 242 31.14 -23.45 39.17
C THR A 242 32.20 -23.19 40.24
N GLN A 243 33.07 -22.20 40.03
CA GLN A 243 34.07 -21.82 41.03
C GLN A 243 33.44 -21.33 42.34
N LEU A 244 32.36 -20.55 42.25
CA LEU A 244 31.64 -20.08 43.42
C LEU A 244 30.98 -21.22 44.19
N GLU A 245 30.35 -22.17 43.49
CA GLU A 245 29.75 -23.37 44.10
C GLU A 245 30.80 -24.22 44.82
N GLU A 246 31.97 -24.43 44.21
CA GLU A 246 33.09 -25.13 44.84
C GLU A 246 33.61 -24.40 46.09
N GLN A 247 33.76 -23.07 46.02
CA GLN A 247 34.20 -22.28 47.17
C GLN A 247 33.17 -22.25 48.31
N MET A 248 31.87 -22.22 48.00
CA MET A 248 30.83 -22.32 49.01
C MET A 248 30.86 -23.67 49.73
N GLU A 249 31.07 -24.77 48.99
CA GLU A 249 31.20 -26.10 49.57
C GLU A 249 32.42 -26.19 50.49
N ILE A 250 33.59 -25.73 50.04
CA ILE A 250 34.82 -25.68 50.84
C ILE A 250 34.60 -24.84 52.11
N ASN A 251 33.99 -23.67 51.99
CA ASN A 251 33.74 -22.78 53.13
C ASN A 251 32.78 -23.42 54.14
N ASN A 252 31.70 -24.06 53.68
CA ASN A 252 30.79 -24.79 54.55
C ASN A 252 31.49 -25.93 55.31
N GLN A 253 32.35 -26.69 54.63
CA GLN A 253 33.16 -27.74 55.26
C GLN A 253 34.11 -27.18 56.31
N GLN A 254 34.83 -26.10 55.98
CA GLN A 254 35.73 -25.42 56.92
C GLN A 254 34.98 -24.84 58.12
N GLN A 255 33.79 -24.26 57.91
CA GLN A 255 32.97 -23.71 58.99
C GLN A 255 32.49 -24.82 59.93
N ALA A 256 32.09 -25.98 59.40
CA ALA A 256 31.75 -27.15 60.20
C ALA A 256 32.96 -27.67 61.01
N GLU A 257 34.14 -27.73 60.39
CA GLU A 257 35.37 -28.15 61.07
C GLU A 257 35.80 -27.17 62.18
N ILE A 258 35.69 -25.86 61.93
CA ILE A 258 35.95 -24.81 62.92
C ILE A 258 34.99 -24.94 64.11
N GLN A 259 33.69 -25.10 63.85
CA GLN A 259 32.70 -25.27 64.92
C GLN A 259 32.97 -26.53 65.75
N ASN A 260 33.27 -27.65 65.10
CA ASN A 260 33.61 -28.90 65.77
C ASN A 260 34.89 -28.76 66.60
N THR A 261 35.92 -28.11 66.05
CA THR A 261 37.19 -27.85 66.75
C THR A 261 37.01 -26.91 67.93
N LEU A 262 36.22 -25.83 67.79
CA LEU A 262 35.91 -24.91 68.89
C LEU A 262 35.11 -25.62 70.00
N GLU A 263 34.10 -26.42 69.64
CA GLU A 263 33.33 -27.20 70.62
C GLU A 263 34.25 -28.18 71.36
N ASN A 264 35.10 -28.92 70.64
CA ASN A 264 36.04 -29.87 71.21
C ASN A 264 37.10 -29.18 72.08
N ALA A 265 37.66 -28.06 71.63
CA ALA A 265 38.66 -27.29 72.37
C ALA A 265 38.06 -26.70 73.65
N ASN A 266 36.82 -26.20 73.60
CA ASN A 266 36.14 -25.64 74.76
C ASN A 266 35.79 -26.74 75.79
N ARG A 267 35.28 -27.90 75.30
CA ARG A 267 35.02 -29.09 76.13
C ARG A 267 36.30 -29.63 76.78
N MET A 268 37.40 -29.69 76.02
CA MET A 268 38.71 -30.12 76.56
C MET A 268 39.33 -29.08 77.50
N GLY A 269 39.17 -27.78 77.24
CA GLY A 269 39.73 -26.71 78.06
C GLY A 269 39.16 -26.68 79.48
N MET A 270 37.83 -26.74 79.60
CA MET A 270 37.16 -26.65 80.90
C MET A 270 37.10 -27.99 81.64
N ALA A 271 36.62 -29.07 81.02
CA ALA A 271 36.52 -30.37 81.70
C ALA A 271 37.86 -31.14 81.74
N GLY A 272 38.69 -30.98 80.69
CA GLY A 272 39.96 -31.69 80.60
C GLY A 272 40.95 -31.32 81.70
N SER A 273 40.98 -30.07 82.16
CA SER A 273 41.85 -29.62 83.27
C SER A 273 41.52 -30.34 84.58
N PHE A 274 40.23 -30.54 84.90
CA PHE A 274 39.79 -31.32 86.07
C PHE A 274 40.10 -32.81 85.93
N LYS A 275 39.90 -33.38 84.73
CA LYS A 275 40.26 -34.78 84.45
C LYS A 275 41.76 -35.03 84.63
N MET A 276 42.60 -34.17 84.05
CA MET A 276 44.05 -34.24 84.18
C MET A 276 44.45 -34.19 85.65
N ARG A 277 43.90 -33.25 86.43
CA ARG A 277 44.22 -33.13 87.85
C ARG A 277 43.77 -34.33 88.68
N LYS A 278 42.61 -34.91 88.38
CA LYS A 278 42.13 -36.18 88.96
C LYS A 278 43.12 -37.32 88.70
N GLU A 279 43.61 -37.44 87.46
CA GLU A 279 44.54 -38.50 87.06
C GLU A 279 45.93 -38.32 87.66
N GLU A 280 46.44 -37.09 87.75
CA GLU A 280 47.71 -36.76 88.41
C GLU A 280 47.75 -37.19 89.88
N LEU A 281 46.62 -37.09 90.59
CA LEU A 281 46.50 -37.47 92.01
C LEU A 281 46.55 -38.99 92.24
N ASN A 282 46.32 -39.83 91.23
CA ASN A 282 46.39 -41.28 91.39
C ASN A 282 47.80 -41.76 91.78
N LYS A 283 48.86 -41.15 91.22
CA LYS A 283 50.24 -41.54 91.54
C LYS A 283 50.57 -41.28 93.01
N PRO A 284 50.38 -40.06 93.56
CA PRO A 284 50.56 -39.81 94.99
C PRO A 284 49.71 -40.70 95.91
N ILE A 285 48.43 -40.92 95.57
CA ILE A 285 47.55 -41.81 96.35
C ILE A 285 48.13 -43.22 96.41
N MET A 286 48.56 -43.76 95.27
CA MET A 286 49.17 -45.09 95.21
C MET A 286 50.49 -45.15 96.00
N VAL A 287 51.34 -44.13 95.89
CA VAL A 287 52.61 -44.06 96.65
C VAL A 287 52.34 -44.11 98.15
N TRP A 288 51.45 -43.25 98.68
CA TRP A 288 51.12 -43.26 100.10
C TRP A 288 50.40 -44.54 100.56
N GLY A 289 49.59 -45.14 99.68
CA GLY A 289 49.00 -46.45 99.93
C GLY A 289 50.06 -47.55 100.06
N VAL A 290 51.06 -47.57 99.17
CA VAL A 290 52.19 -48.52 99.26
C VAL A 290 53.03 -48.25 100.50
N VAL A 291 53.37 -46.98 100.80
CA VAL A 291 54.11 -46.61 102.01
C VAL A 291 53.37 -47.06 103.28
N PHE A 292 52.05 -46.92 103.32
CA PHE A 292 51.24 -47.43 104.43
C PHE A 292 51.35 -48.94 104.58
N VAL A 293 51.15 -49.70 103.50
CA VAL A 293 51.25 -51.17 103.53
C VAL A 293 52.65 -51.62 103.98
N VAL A 294 53.70 -50.99 103.45
CA VAL A 294 55.09 -51.28 103.84
C VAL A 294 55.33 -50.96 105.32
N ALA A 295 54.87 -49.80 105.81
CA ALA A 295 55.00 -49.42 107.21
C ALA A 295 54.30 -50.43 108.13
N VAL A 296 53.10 -50.89 107.77
CA VAL A 296 52.36 -51.92 108.51
C VAL A 296 53.12 -53.26 108.51
N ILE A 297 53.64 -53.71 107.37
CA ILE A 297 54.46 -54.94 107.28
C ILE A 297 55.70 -54.84 108.18
N ILE A 298 56.39 -53.69 108.18
CA ILE A 298 57.55 -53.47 109.04
C ILE A 298 57.15 -53.51 110.52
N ILE A 299 56.05 -52.86 110.91
CA ILE A 299 55.54 -52.92 112.29
C ILE A 299 55.25 -54.37 112.69
N PHE A 300 54.59 -55.15 111.84
CA PHE A 300 54.31 -56.57 112.10
C PHE A 300 55.58 -57.42 112.17
N ALA A 301 56.55 -57.23 111.27
CA ALA A 301 57.80 -57.98 111.27
C ALA A 301 58.64 -57.68 112.52
N ILE A 302 58.74 -56.41 112.90
CA ILE A 302 59.39 -55.95 114.13
C ILE A 302 58.67 -56.54 115.35
N GLY A 303 57.34 -56.47 115.37
CA GLY A 303 56.51 -57.05 116.43
C GLY A 303 56.73 -58.55 116.58
N TYR A 304 56.70 -59.32 115.48
CA TYR A 304 56.93 -60.76 115.49
C TYR A 304 58.32 -61.11 116.01
N HIS A 305 59.37 -60.43 115.52
CA HIS A 305 60.75 -60.69 115.93
C HIS A 305 60.99 -60.38 117.42
N PHE A 306 60.42 -59.27 117.93
CA PHE A 306 60.64 -58.85 119.30
C PHE A 306 59.71 -59.53 120.32
N VAL A 307 58.45 -59.81 119.97
CA VAL A 307 57.45 -60.40 120.89
C VAL A 307 57.52 -61.93 120.89
N GLY A 308 57.88 -62.55 119.76
CA GLY A 308 57.96 -64.01 119.61
C GLY A 308 58.74 -64.74 120.73
N PRO A 309 59.94 -64.29 121.12
CA PRO A 309 60.72 -64.92 122.19
C PRO A 309 60.07 -64.85 123.59
N TYR A 310 59.25 -63.82 123.86
CA TYR A 310 58.55 -63.67 125.15
C TYR A 310 57.27 -64.53 125.20
N VAL A 311 56.53 -64.62 124.08
CA VAL A 311 55.33 -65.46 123.97
C VAL A 311 55.70 -66.95 124.01
N ALA A 312 56.85 -67.33 123.44
CA ALA A 312 57.36 -68.70 123.50
C ALA A 312 57.93 -69.11 124.88
N GLY A 313 57.91 -68.22 125.88
CA GLY A 313 58.38 -68.52 127.24
C GLY A 313 59.90 -68.62 127.42
N VAL A 314 60.69 -68.19 126.42
CA VAL A 314 62.15 -68.37 126.39
C VAL A 314 62.90 -67.27 127.15
N LYS A 315 62.30 -66.09 127.34
CA LYS A 315 62.90 -64.95 128.07
C LYS A 315 61.94 -64.36 129.09
N ALA A 316 62.46 -64.00 130.28
CA ALA A 316 61.71 -63.25 131.29
C ALA A 316 61.45 -61.81 130.81
N VAL A 317 60.27 -61.26 131.13
CA VAL A 317 59.86 -59.92 130.69
C VAL A 317 60.62 -58.85 131.49
N ASN A 318 61.47 -58.07 130.82
CA ASN A 318 62.06 -56.86 131.37
C ASN A 318 61.33 -55.63 130.82
N TYR A 319 60.65 -54.89 131.69
CA TYR A 319 59.88 -53.70 131.32
C TYR A 319 60.72 -52.61 130.65
N PHE A 320 62.00 -52.45 131.03
CA PHE A 320 62.90 -51.47 130.41
C PHE A 320 63.25 -51.85 128.97
N GLU A 321 63.50 -53.15 128.72
CA GLU A 321 63.80 -53.67 127.39
C GLU A 321 62.59 -53.54 126.44
N VAL A 322 61.38 -53.76 126.95
CA VAL A 322 60.13 -53.54 126.20
C VAL A 322 59.95 -52.06 125.86
N GLY A 323 60.25 -51.15 126.78
CA GLY A 323 60.16 -49.70 126.55
C GLY A 323 61.04 -49.21 125.39
N ILE A 324 62.30 -49.66 125.32
CA ILE A 324 63.22 -49.32 124.21
C ILE A 324 62.70 -49.89 122.88
N LYS A 325 62.15 -51.11 122.88
CA LYS A 325 61.59 -51.74 121.67
C LYS A 325 60.33 -51.03 121.17
N VAL A 326 59.45 -50.54 122.05
CA VAL A 326 58.30 -49.71 121.68
C VAL A 326 58.75 -48.37 121.09
N LEU A 327 59.79 -47.75 121.67
CA LEU A 327 60.37 -46.53 121.12
C LEU A 327 60.94 -46.75 119.70
N MET A 328 61.49 -47.94 119.42
CA MET A 328 62.01 -48.32 118.11
C MET A 328 60.90 -48.52 117.04
N VAL A 329 59.70 -48.97 117.46
CA VAL A 329 58.52 -49.13 116.57
C VAL A 329 57.80 -47.79 116.33
N SER A 330 57.94 -46.84 117.26
CA SER A 330 57.21 -45.56 117.25
C SER A 330 57.33 -44.74 115.95
N PRO A 331 58.51 -44.61 115.29
CA PRO A 331 58.62 -43.93 114.01
C PRO A 331 57.80 -44.58 112.89
N PHE A 332 57.68 -45.92 112.88
CA PHE A 332 56.91 -46.64 111.86
C PHE A 332 55.40 -46.50 112.10
N VAL A 333 54.97 -46.48 113.36
CA VAL A 333 53.57 -46.21 113.71
C VAL A 333 53.18 -44.79 113.29
N TRP A 334 54.06 -43.82 113.54
CA TRP A 334 53.86 -42.45 113.05
C TRP A 334 53.82 -42.39 111.51
N LEU A 335 54.71 -43.12 110.83
CA LEU A 335 54.74 -43.18 109.37
C LEU A 335 53.46 -43.81 108.78
N ALA A 336 52.99 -44.92 109.35
CA ALA A 336 51.76 -45.59 108.93
C ALA A 336 50.54 -44.66 109.12
N TRP A 337 50.47 -44.01 110.28
CA TRP A 337 49.43 -43.03 110.59
C TRP A 337 49.41 -41.85 109.62
N MET A 338 50.57 -41.23 109.40
CA MET A 338 50.72 -40.11 108.48
C MET A 338 50.35 -40.52 107.05
N SER A 339 50.76 -41.73 106.63
CA SER A 339 50.44 -42.27 105.31
C SER A 339 48.93 -42.47 105.09
N VAL A 340 48.19 -42.96 106.10
CA VAL A 340 46.71 -43.09 106.02
C VAL A 340 46.03 -41.73 105.93
N LYS A 341 46.44 -40.76 106.76
CA LYS A 341 45.87 -39.40 106.71
C LYS A 341 46.14 -38.76 105.33
N GLN A 342 47.36 -38.90 104.81
CA GLN A 342 47.72 -38.36 103.50
C GLN A 342 47.00 -39.07 102.34
N PHE A 343 46.84 -40.40 102.41
CA PHE A 343 46.04 -41.18 101.47
C PHE A 343 44.58 -40.72 101.47
N GLY A 344 43.98 -40.55 102.65
CA GLY A 344 42.60 -40.06 102.80
C GLY A 344 42.42 -38.64 102.27
N TYR A 345 43.36 -37.76 102.56
CA TYR A 345 43.37 -36.38 102.06
C TYR A 345 43.43 -36.32 100.52
N LEU A 346 44.42 -36.99 99.92
CA LEU A 346 44.59 -37.01 98.47
C LEU A 346 43.40 -37.69 97.77
N SER A 347 42.82 -38.73 98.37
CA SER A 347 41.63 -39.40 97.83
C SER A 347 40.40 -38.49 97.81
N ARG A 348 40.18 -37.68 98.85
CA ARG A 348 39.10 -36.68 98.90
C ARG A 348 39.29 -35.58 97.86
N ILE A 349 40.51 -35.09 97.68
CA ILE A 349 40.82 -34.10 96.64
C ILE A 349 40.58 -34.69 95.25
N ARG A 350 40.98 -35.95 95.01
CA ARG A 350 40.72 -36.61 93.74
C ARG A 350 39.23 -36.74 93.46
N GLU A 351 38.43 -37.09 94.48
CA GLU A 351 36.98 -37.20 94.34
C GLU A 351 36.33 -35.85 94.02
N ASP A 352 36.80 -34.76 94.65
CA ASP A 352 36.37 -33.40 94.32
C ASP A 352 36.64 -33.03 92.86
N TYR A 353 37.83 -33.34 92.35
CA TYR A 353 38.16 -33.15 90.93
C TYR A 353 37.35 -34.06 90.00
N ALA A 354 37.04 -35.29 90.43
CA ALA A 354 36.18 -36.19 89.67
C ALA A 354 34.74 -35.65 89.57
N TYR A 355 34.20 -35.11 90.67
CA TYR A 355 32.90 -34.46 90.71
C TYR A 355 32.88 -33.19 89.84
N LYS A 356 33.92 -32.35 89.91
CA LYS A 356 34.08 -31.17 89.04
C LYS A 356 34.16 -31.55 87.57
N TYR A 357 34.89 -32.61 87.23
CA TYR A 357 34.94 -33.12 85.87
C TYR A 357 33.57 -33.58 85.36
N ALA A 358 32.85 -34.39 86.14
CA ALA A 358 31.51 -34.85 85.77
C ALA A 358 30.52 -33.70 85.62
N SER A 359 30.58 -32.72 86.54
CA SER A 359 29.72 -31.53 86.52
C SER A 359 30.02 -30.64 85.30
N ALA A 360 31.28 -30.45 84.93
CA ALA A 360 31.67 -29.71 83.74
C ALA A 360 31.23 -30.40 82.44
N MET A 361 31.32 -31.74 82.37
CA MET A 361 30.82 -32.51 81.21
C MET A 361 29.29 -32.46 81.11
N ALA A 362 28.59 -32.54 82.24
CA ALA A 362 27.13 -32.41 82.30
C ALA A 362 26.67 -30.99 81.91
N PHE A 363 27.40 -29.96 82.35
CA PHE A 363 27.15 -28.56 81.96
C PHE A 363 27.18 -28.39 80.44
N GLU A 364 28.18 -28.94 79.73
CA GLU A 364 28.24 -28.87 78.26
C GLU A 364 27.04 -29.56 77.59
N GLY A 365 26.56 -30.68 78.16
CA GLY A 365 25.34 -31.34 77.69
C GLY A 365 24.08 -30.51 77.93
N TYR A 366 23.91 -29.98 79.14
CA TYR A 366 22.74 -29.16 79.50
C TYR A 366 22.75 -27.80 78.82
N LYS A 367 23.92 -27.19 78.59
CA LYS A 367 24.05 -25.89 77.91
C LYS A 367 23.47 -25.95 76.50
N LYS A 368 23.73 -27.02 75.75
CA LYS A 368 23.15 -27.20 74.40
C LYS A 368 21.62 -27.15 74.43
N HIS A 369 21.01 -27.82 75.40
CA HIS A 369 19.55 -27.84 75.54
C HIS A 369 18.97 -26.57 76.20
N ALA A 370 19.69 -25.94 77.13
CA ALA A 370 19.23 -24.74 77.83
C ALA A 370 19.18 -23.52 76.90
N VAL A 371 20.12 -23.40 75.95
CA VAL A 371 20.11 -22.35 74.92
C VAL A 371 18.85 -22.41 74.04
N GLU A 372 18.31 -23.62 73.80
CA GLU A 372 17.11 -23.82 72.97
C GLU A 372 15.79 -23.57 73.71
N ILE A 373 15.79 -23.66 75.05
CA ILE A 373 14.56 -23.62 75.87
C ILE A 373 14.29 -22.22 76.42
N ASP A 374 15.21 -21.65 77.20
CA ASP A 374 15.00 -20.38 77.93
C ASP A 374 16.32 -19.73 78.39
N GLU A 375 16.43 -18.42 78.23
CA GLU A 375 17.59 -17.63 78.65
C GLU A 375 17.73 -17.56 80.18
N ASP A 376 16.62 -17.56 80.92
CA ASP A 376 16.66 -17.55 82.39
C ASP A 376 17.17 -18.88 82.96
N LEU A 377 16.82 -20.00 82.32
CA LEU A 377 17.37 -21.33 82.63
C LEU A 377 18.88 -21.37 82.37
N LEU A 378 19.35 -20.77 81.26
CA LEU A 378 20.78 -20.66 80.96
C LEU A 378 21.53 -19.84 82.02
N LYS A 379 20.96 -18.72 82.48
CA LYS A 379 21.55 -17.89 83.56
C LYS A 379 21.66 -18.67 84.87
N GLN A 380 20.60 -19.38 85.27
CA GLN A 380 20.63 -20.24 86.46
C GLN A 380 21.67 -21.35 86.34
N LEU A 381 21.74 -22.02 85.19
CA LEU A 381 22.71 -23.09 84.93
C LEU A 381 24.15 -22.58 85.02
N LEU A 382 24.43 -21.41 84.44
CA LEU A 382 25.74 -20.75 84.51
C LEU A 382 26.11 -20.40 85.94
N GLN A 383 25.20 -19.77 86.69
CA GLN A 383 25.43 -19.37 88.08
C GLN A 383 25.74 -20.58 88.97
N VAL A 384 24.89 -21.61 88.93
CA VAL A 384 25.08 -22.85 89.72
C VAL A 384 26.37 -23.58 89.33
N SER A 385 26.75 -23.56 88.05
CA SER A 385 27.99 -24.21 87.60
C SER A 385 29.23 -23.45 88.05
N ILE A 386 29.23 -22.12 87.99
CA ILE A 386 30.32 -21.28 88.49
C ILE A 386 30.48 -21.47 90.00
N ASP A 387 29.37 -21.43 90.75
CA ASP A 387 29.38 -21.58 92.20
C ASP A 387 29.92 -22.95 92.61
N ASN A 388 29.56 -24.04 91.92
CA ASN A 388 30.06 -25.37 92.25
C ASN A 388 31.51 -25.64 91.81
N LEU A 389 31.91 -25.16 90.62
CA LEU A 389 33.22 -25.44 90.05
C LEU A 389 34.33 -24.55 90.62
N SER A 390 34.00 -23.34 91.09
CA SER A 390 34.97 -22.35 91.61
C SER A 390 35.47 -22.65 93.03
N LEU A 391 34.82 -23.57 93.76
CA LEU A 391 35.14 -23.82 95.16
C LEU A 391 36.51 -24.47 95.33
N ASN A 392 37.34 -23.92 96.22
CA ASN A 392 38.71 -24.37 96.44
C ASN A 392 38.74 -25.77 97.13
N PRO A 393 39.50 -26.76 96.61
CA PRO A 393 39.64 -28.09 97.22
C PRO A 393 40.17 -28.09 98.66
N ILE A 394 40.88 -27.03 99.09
CA ILE A 394 41.38 -26.87 100.47
C ILE A 394 40.24 -26.88 101.50
N ARG A 395 39.00 -26.58 101.11
CA ARG A 395 37.82 -26.72 102.00
C ARG A 395 37.66 -28.13 102.61
N LEU A 396 38.18 -29.16 101.94
CA LEU A 396 38.12 -30.55 102.40
C LEU A 396 39.12 -30.82 103.55
N PHE A 397 39.93 -29.81 103.89
CA PHE A 397 40.86 -29.80 104.99
C PHE A 397 40.22 -29.18 106.23
N ASN A 398 39.68 -30.00 107.12
CA ASN A 398 39.25 -29.55 108.43
C ASN A 398 40.46 -29.43 109.36
N SER A 399 40.97 -28.21 109.56
CA SER A 399 42.14 -27.97 110.42
C SER A 399 41.92 -28.33 111.89
N LYS A 400 40.67 -28.55 112.33
CA LYS A 400 40.31 -28.93 113.71
C LYS A 400 40.61 -30.39 114.06
N ASP A 401 40.82 -31.26 113.07
CA ASP A 401 41.06 -32.71 113.25
C ASP A 401 42.48 -33.16 112.87
N ASN A 402 43.41 -32.20 112.71
CA ASN A 402 44.81 -32.48 112.42
C ASN A 402 45.63 -32.60 113.70
N HIS A 403 45.70 -33.80 114.24
CA HIS A 403 46.60 -34.11 115.33
C HIS A 403 48.01 -34.37 114.80
N ALA A 404 49.02 -33.73 115.41
CA ALA A 404 50.41 -33.83 114.97
C ALA A 404 51.02 -35.24 115.16
N THR A 405 50.45 -36.05 116.05
CA THR A 405 50.96 -37.39 116.38
C THR A 405 49.82 -38.39 116.65
N PRO A 406 50.03 -39.70 116.39
CA PRO A 406 49.04 -40.74 116.70
C PRO A 406 48.64 -40.75 118.18
N ALA A 407 49.59 -40.50 119.08
CA ALA A 407 49.36 -40.46 120.51
C ALA A 407 48.40 -39.32 120.92
N ASN A 408 48.49 -38.17 120.26
CA ASN A 408 47.61 -37.02 120.55
C ASN A 408 46.17 -37.27 120.08
N GLU A 409 45.97 -37.98 118.96
CA GLU A 409 44.62 -38.36 118.50
C GLU A 409 44.02 -39.40 119.44
N LEU A 410 44.76 -40.46 119.78
CA LEU A 410 44.30 -41.47 120.73
C LEU A 410 44.01 -40.87 122.13
N LEU A 411 44.84 -39.95 122.61
CA LEU A 411 44.63 -39.29 123.90
C LEU A 411 43.37 -38.41 123.87
N LYS A 412 43.13 -37.69 122.78
CA LYS A 412 41.91 -36.87 122.63
C LYS A 412 40.67 -37.74 122.49
N ASP A 413 40.72 -38.79 121.67
CA ASP A 413 39.62 -39.75 121.50
C ASP A 413 39.32 -40.48 122.83
N LEU A 414 40.36 -40.82 123.61
CA LEU A 414 40.19 -41.39 124.97
C LEU A 414 39.64 -40.35 125.96
N ILE A 415 40.08 -39.09 125.92
CA ILE A 415 39.54 -38.01 126.76
C ILE A 415 38.08 -37.71 126.39
N GLU A 416 37.72 -37.77 125.11
CA GLU A 416 36.34 -37.63 124.64
C GLU A 416 35.49 -38.85 125.00
N ALA A 417 36.05 -40.06 124.94
CA ALA A 417 35.38 -41.29 125.36
C ALA A 417 35.20 -41.42 126.89
N VAL A 418 36.10 -40.83 127.69
CA VAL A 418 36.08 -40.87 129.16
C VAL A 418 35.35 -39.64 129.76
N LYS A 419 35.09 -38.58 128.99
CA LYS A 419 34.19 -37.49 129.41
C LYS A 419 32.77 -38.03 129.55
N PRO A 420 32.16 -38.01 130.76
CA PRO A 420 30.78 -38.45 130.94
C PRO A 420 29.86 -37.58 130.09
N LYS A 421 29.04 -38.25 129.27
CA LYS A 421 27.99 -37.66 128.44
C LYS A 421 27.11 -36.77 129.32
N LYS A 422 27.31 -35.45 129.28
CA LYS A 422 26.36 -34.51 129.88
C LYS A 422 25.04 -34.64 129.13
N SER A 423 24.06 -35.19 129.83
CA SER A 423 22.65 -35.17 129.47
C SER A 423 22.15 -33.73 129.35
N LYS A 424 21.71 -33.39 128.12
CA LYS A 424 20.55 -32.57 127.69
C LYS A 424 20.20 -31.25 128.44
N PRO A 425 19.60 -30.29 127.73
CA PRO A 425 18.13 -30.28 127.71
C PRO A 425 17.57 -30.18 126.29
N ASP A 426 16.44 -30.88 126.09
CA ASP A 426 15.44 -30.47 125.11
C ASP A 426 14.94 -29.07 125.51
N VAL A 427 14.97 -28.12 124.59
CA VAL A 427 14.10 -26.94 124.62
C VAL A 427 13.41 -26.88 123.27
N ALA A 428 12.09 -26.94 123.35
CA ALA A 428 11.16 -26.80 122.26
C ALA A 428 11.04 -25.35 121.77
N ALA A 429 10.57 -25.24 120.54
CA ALA A 429 9.70 -24.18 120.00
C ALA A 429 10.25 -22.76 119.79
N GLY A 430 9.99 -22.25 118.58
CA GLY A 430 9.94 -20.83 118.25
C GLY A 430 10.58 -20.49 116.89
N GLU A 431 9.72 -20.21 115.89
CA GLU A 431 9.77 -19.07 114.94
C GLU A 431 11.14 -18.74 114.28
N GLU A 432 11.33 -18.63 112.97
CA GLU A 432 10.53 -18.17 111.82
C GLU A 432 11.16 -18.73 110.54
#